data_AF-A0A356V527-F1
#
_entry.id   AF-A0A356V527-F1
#
_cell.length_a   1.000
_cell.length_b   1.000
_cell.length_c   1.000
_cell.angle_alpha   90.00
_cell.angle_beta   90.00
_cell.angle_gamma   90.00
#
_symmetry.space_group_name_H-M   'P 1'
#
loop_
_entity.id
_entity.type
_entity.pdbx_description
1 polymer ?
#
loop_
_entity_poly.entity_id
_entity_poly.type
_entity_poly.pdbx_seq_one_letter_code
_entity_poly.pdbx_strand_id
1 'polypeptide(L)' 'MRVTSGPTTQARHKKVIKAAKGFKGRRKNLFKSATQSVDKANQYATRDRKARKRNFRALWIQRINAAVR' A
#
# COMPACT_ATOMS: atom_id res chain seq x y z
N MET A 1 -12.08 6.89 -38.53
CA MET A 1 -11.73 8.06 -37.68
C MET A 1 -10.71 7.63 -36.64
N ARG A 2 -9.57 8.33 -36.47
CA ARG A 2 -8.52 7.97 -35.49
C ARG A 2 -8.86 8.58 -34.12
N VAL A 3 -9.01 7.75 -33.09
CA VAL A 3 -9.27 8.19 -31.71
C VAL A 3 -7.95 8.35 -30.95
N THR A 4 -7.75 9.48 -30.27
CA THR A 4 -6.56 9.75 -29.46
C THR A 4 -6.84 9.51 -27.96
N SER A 5 -5.87 8.93 -27.25
CA SER A 5 -6.04 8.45 -25.86
C SER A 5 -5.51 9.42 -24.78
N GLY A 6 -5.32 10.69 -25.12
CA GLY A 6 -4.61 11.68 -24.29
C GLY A 6 -5.14 11.82 -22.85
N PRO A 7 -6.40 12.25 -22.66
CA PRO A 7 -6.94 12.54 -21.33
C PRO A 7 -7.09 11.30 -20.44
N THR A 8 -7.48 10.16 -21.00
CA THR A 8 -7.62 8.89 -20.28
C THR A 8 -6.28 8.38 -19.73
N THR A 9 -5.22 8.47 -20.53
CA THR A 9 -3.87 8.08 -20.08
C THR A 9 -3.36 8.98 -18.96
N GLN A 10 -3.58 10.30 -19.07
CA GLN A 10 -3.19 11.26 -18.04
C GLN A 10 -3.93 11.01 -16.72
N ALA A 11 -5.24 10.74 -16.77
CA ALA A 11 -6.04 10.45 -15.58
C ALA A 11 -5.56 9.19 -14.85
N ARG A 12 -5.23 8.12 -15.59
CA ARG A 12 -4.66 6.89 -15.02
C ARG A 12 -3.34 7.15 -14.30
N HIS A 13 -2.44 7.93 -14.90
CA HIS A 13 -1.14 8.25 -14.29
C HIS A 13 -1.32 9.07 -13.01
N LYS A 14 -2.21 10.06 -13.01
CA LYS A 14 -2.53 10.86 -11.82
C LYS A 14 -3.09 9.99 -10.69
N LYS A 15 -3.94 9.00 -10.97
CA LYS A 15 -4.48 8.07 -9.96
C LYS A 15 -3.37 7.29 -9.24
N VAL A 16 -2.42 6.73 -10.00
CA VAL A 16 -1.31 5.95 -9.42
C VAL A 16 -0.35 6.84 -8.63
N ILE A 17 0.01 8.01 -9.17
CA ILE A 17 0.89 8.95 -8.47
C ILE A 17 0.25 9.45 -7.16
N LYS A 18 -1.07 9.70 -7.17
CA LYS A 18 -1.80 10.07 -5.95
C LYS A 18 -1.77 8.94 -4.91
N ALA A 19 -1.92 7.68 -5.33
CA ALA A 19 -1.78 6.53 -4.44
C ALA A 19 -0.34 6.32 -3.94
N ALA A 20 0.65 6.78 -4.71
CA ALA A 20 2.07 6.71 -4.39
C ALA A 20 2.58 7.86 -3.50
N LYS A 21 1.70 8.74 -3.02
CA LYS A 21 2.08 9.88 -2.16
C LYS A 21 2.71 9.36 -0.87
N GLY A 22 3.87 9.93 -0.51
CA GLY A 22 4.63 9.54 0.69
C GLY A 22 5.73 8.51 0.46
N PHE A 23 5.83 7.91 -0.74
CA PHE A 23 6.98 7.06 -1.05
C PHE A 23 8.29 7.86 -1.15
N LYS A 24 9.43 7.19 -0.89
CA LYS A 24 10.77 7.80 -0.96
C LYS A 24 11.34 7.74 -2.38
N GLY A 25 12.04 8.80 -2.78
CA GLY A 25 12.81 8.86 -4.03
C GLY A 25 11.93 8.73 -5.29
N ARG A 26 12.38 7.95 -6.27
CA ARG A 26 11.70 7.82 -7.59
C ARG A 26 10.33 7.14 -7.53
N ARG A 27 10.02 6.42 -6.45
CA ARG A 27 8.75 5.72 -6.24
C ARG A 27 7.54 6.64 -6.08
N LYS A 28 7.76 7.94 -5.82
CA LYS A 28 6.69 8.94 -5.65
C LYS A 28 6.38 9.75 -6.91
N ASN A 29 7.31 9.82 -7.85
CA ASN A 29 7.24 10.71 -9.02
C ASN A 29 7.20 9.93 -10.35
N LEU A 30 7.88 8.78 -10.44
CA LEU A 30 8.05 8.06 -11.70
C LEU A 30 6.96 6.99 -11.85
N PHE A 31 6.07 7.12 -12.83
CA PHE A 31 4.89 6.25 -12.99
C PHE A 31 5.21 4.76 -12.93
N LYS A 32 6.20 4.27 -13.69
CA LYS A 32 6.58 2.85 -13.71
C LYS A 32 7.00 2.33 -12.31
N SER A 33 7.83 3.10 -11.60
CA SER A 33 8.32 2.74 -10.27
C SER A 33 7.22 2.88 -9.20
N ALA A 34 6.36 3.88 -9.34
CA ALA A 34 5.20 4.11 -8.49
C ALA A 34 4.22 2.95 -8.58
N THR A 35 3.86 2.51 -9.80
CA THR A 35 2.95 1.36 -10.00
C THR A 35 3.46 0.11 -9.30
N GLN A 36 4.72 -0.28 -9.55
CA GLN A 36 5.32 -1.46 -8.90
C GLN A 36 5.30 -1.36 -7.37
N SER A 37 5.53 -0.16 -6.83
CA SER A 37 5.54 0.08 -5.39
C SER A 37 4.13 0.03 -4.79
N VAL A 38 3.14 0.60 -5.47
CA VAL A 38 1.72 0.57 -5.06
C VAL A 38 1.19 -0.86 -5.08
N ASP A 39 1.50 -1.63 -6.12
CA ASP A 39 1.05 -3.02 -6.22
C ASP A 39 1.60 -3.88 -5.08
N LYS A 40 2.91 -3.74 -4.80
CA LYS A 40 3.55 -4.43 -3.67
C LYS A 40 2.97 -3.99 -2.33
N ALA A 41 2.68 -2.71 -2.16
CA ALA A 41 2.04 -2.19 -0.94
C ALA A 41 0.63 -2.78 -0.73
N ASN A 42 -0.16 -2.92 -1.81
CA ASN A 42 -1.50 -3.50 -1.73
C ASN A 42 -1.48 -4.99 -1.37
N GLN A 43 -0.50 -5.74 -1.90
CA GLN A 43 -0.28 -7.14 -1.52
C GLN A 43 0.06 -7.26 -0.03
N TYR A 44 0.99 -6.42 0.46
CA TYR A 44 1.36 -6.40 1.87
C TYR A 44 0.22 -5.97 2.78
N ALA A 45 -0.57 -4.95 2.41
CA ALA A 45 -1.73 -4.54 3.17
C ALA A 45 -2.71 -5.70 3.41
N THR A 46 -2.93 -6.53 2.38
CA THR A 46 -3.85 -7.68 2.49
C THR A 46 -3.29 -8.77 3.40
N ARG A 47 -1.99 -9.06 3.31
CA ARG A 47 -1.29 -9.97 4.23
C ARG A 47 -1.33 -9.46 5.67
N ASP A 48 -1.04 -8.18 5.88
CA ASP A 48 -0.92 -7.58 7.21
C ASP A 48 -2.27 -7.43 7.92
N ARG A 49 -3.39 -7.29 7.20
CA ARG A 49 -4.73 -7.37 7.82
C ARG A 49 -4.94 -8.69 8.57
N LYS A 50 -4.41 -9.81 8.05
CA LYS A 50 -4.47 -11.12 8.72
C LYS A 50 -3.45 -11.20 9.86
N ALA A 51 -2.22 -10.73 9.64
CA ALA A 51 -1.17 -10.74 10.66
C ALA A 51 -1.51 -9.87 11.88
N ARG A 52 -2.15 -8.71 11.67
CA ARG A 52 -2.57 -7.78 12.73
C ARG A 52 -3.42 -8.46 13.80
N LYS A 53 -4.34 -9.35 13.41
CA LYS A 53 -5.17 -10.14 14.35
C LYS A 53 -4.31 -11.03 15.25
N ARG A 54 -3.28 -11.67 14.68
CA ARG A 54 -2.33 -12.52 15.42
C ARG A 54 -1.47 -11.70 16.36
N ASN A 55 -0.95 -10.56 15.90
CA ASN A 55 -0.09 -9.68 16.69
C ASN A 55 -0.82 -9.13 17.92
N PHE A 56 -2.07 -8.66 17.75
CA PHE A 56 -2.86 -8.19 18.90
C PHE A 56 -3.19 -9.31 19.88
N ARG A 57 -3.54 -10.50 19.39
CA ARG A 57 -3.76 -11.66 20.26
C ARG A 57 -2.51 -11.99 21.07
N ALA A 58 -1.33 -12.02 20.43
CA ALA A 58 -0.07 -12.27 21.10
C ALA A 58 0.22 -11.21 22.18
N LEU A 59 0.01 -9.93 21.85
CA LEU A 59 0.16 -8.83 22.80
C LEU A 59 -0.79 -8.95 23.99
N TRP A 60 -2.05 -9.34 23.77
CA TRP A 60 -3.01 -9.52 24.85
C TRP A 60 -2.62 -10.67 25.77
N ILE A 61 -2.18 -11.80 25.23
CA ILE A 61 -1.68 -12.93 26.02
C ILE A 61 -0.48 -12.49 26.87
N GLN A 62 0.47 -11.74 26.30
CA GLN A 62 1.62 -11.22 27.04
C GLN A 62 1.20 -10.29 28.18
N ARG A 63 0.27 -9.35 27.93
CA ARG A 63 -0.23 -8.42 28.95
C ARG A 63 -0.97 -9.14 30.08
N ILE A 64 -1.80 -10.13 29.74
CA ILE A 64 -2.52 -10.93 30.74
C ILE A 64 -1.52 -11.73 31.58
N ASN A 65 -0.56 -12.40 30.96
CA ASN A 65 0.45 -13.19 31.67
C ASN A 65 1.30 -12.31 32.62
N ALA A 66 1.64 -11.09 32.21
CA ALA A 66 2.39 -10.14 33.03
C ALA A 66 1.57 -9.52 34.17
N ALA A 67 0.24 -9.65 34.16
CA ALA A 67 -0.63 -9.15 35.22
C ALA A 67 -0.98 -10.23 36.26
N VAL A 68 -0.86 -11.52 35.91
CA VAL A 68 -1.26 -12.66 36.75
C VAL A 68 -0.05 -13.34 37.41
N ARG A 69 1.14 -13.26 36.80
CA ARG A 69 2.41 -13.58 37.46
C ARG A 69 3.03 -12.32 38.04
#